data_AF-M4B6N9-F1
#
_entry.id   AF-M4B6N9-F1
#
_cell.length_a   1.000
_cell.length_b   1.000
_cell.length_c   1.000
_cell.angle_alpha   90.00
_cell.angle_beta   90.00
_cell.angle_gamma   90.00
#
_symmetry.space_group_name_H-M   'P 1'
#
loop_
_entity.id
_entity.type
_entity.pdbx_description
1 polymer ?
#
loop_
_entity_poly.entity_id
_entity_poly.type
_entity_poly.pdbx_seq_one_letter_code
_entity_poly.pdbx_strand_id
1 'polypeptide(L)'
;MEPPSYIQPSALVEILRNLDAAKKRPVIIDVRDTDYVGGHIRSAVNIPEDNFMDDDDVDALVAEYKDEDTVVFHCMMSQVRGPSCAKRFKARMEIVLEGAAHKPRVLILHGGYERFGTVSIVFVSPRLTATLLMSWKHAAKYYLHVRVFCHQMYKNESDLIEMDA
;
A
#
# COMPACT_ATOMS: atom_id res chain seq x y z
N MET A 1 23.37 -8.87 -5.30
CA MET A 1 21.90 -8.84 -5.15
C MET A 1 21.32 -7.93 -6.21
N GLU A 2 20.40 -8.42 -7.03
CA GLU A 2 19.70 -7.61 -8.02
C GLU A 2 18.89 -6.48 -7.34
N PRO A 3 18.87 -5.25 -7.86
CA PRO A 3 18.06 -4.17 -7.28
C PRO A 3 16.55 -4.48 -7.37
N PRO A 4 15.70 -3.88 -6.49
CA PRO A 4 14.26 -3.96 -6.64
C PRO A 4 13.77 -3.39 -7.97
N SER A 5 12.76 -4.00 -8.57
CA SER A 5 12.16 -3.53 -9.83
C SER A 5 11.08 -2.48 -9.58
N TYR A 6 10.77 -1.67 -10.60
CA TYR A 6 9.71 -0.67 -10.52
C TYR A 6 8.39 -1.18 -11.10
N ILE A 7 7.27 -0.78 -10.49
CA ILE A 7 5.92 -0.94 -11.04
C ILE A 7 5.35 0.42 -11.45
N GLN A 8 4.73 0.49 -12.63
CA GLN A 8 4.05 1.70 -13.08
C GLN A 8 2.73 1.90 -12.34
N PRO A 9 2.32 3.15 -12.05
CA PRO A 9 1.05 3.40 -11.36
C PRO A 9 -0.18 2.79 -12.05
N SER A 10 -0.22 2.80 -13.39
CA SER A 10 -1.30 2.17 -14.16
C SER A 10 -1.39 0.66 -13.92
N ALA A 11 -0.25 -0.03 -13.92
CA ALA A 11 -0.18 -1.45 -13.65
C ALA A 11 -0.63 -1.77 -12.21
N LEU A 12 -0.22 -0.97 -11.22
CA LEU A 12 -0.69 -1.14 -9.85
C LEU A 12 -2.21 -0.93 -9.75
N VAL A 13 -2.77 0.06 -10.45
CA VAL A 13 -4.23 0.29 -10.49
C VAL A 13 -4.97 -0.88 -11.11
N GLU A 14 -4.46 -1.49 -12.18
CA GLU A 14 -5.05 -2.69 -12.78
C GLU A 14 -5.08 -3.87 -11.80
N ILE A 15 -3.99 -4.08 -11.07
CA ILE A 15 -3.93 -5.10 -10.01
C ILE A 15 -4.95 -4.80 -8.91
N LEU A 16 -5.03 -3.55 -8.44
CA LEU A 16 -5.94 -3.17 -7.36
C LEU A 16 -7.42 -3.21 -7.75
N ARG A 17 -7.74 -3.05 -9.04
CA ARG A 17 -9.11 -3.20 -9.58
C ARG A 17 -9.55 -4.64 -9.73
N ASN A 18 -8.61 -5.57 -9.85
CA ASN A 18 -8.97 -6.97 -10.00
C ASN A 18 -9.59 -7.49 -8.69
N LEU A 19 -10.83 -7.97 -8.79
CA LEU A 19 -11.63 -8.48 -7.67
C LEU A 19 -11.60 -10.01 -7.58
N ASP A 20 -10.79 -10.67 -8.40
CA ASP A 20 -10.60 -12.10 -8.34
C ASP A 20 -10.03 -12.51 -6.98
N ALA A 21 -10.89 -13.09 -6.13
CA ALA A 21 -10.55 -13.50 -4.77
C ALA A 21 -9.45 -14.57 -4.74
N ALA A 22 -9.17 -15.25 -5.86
CA ALA A 22 -8.08 -16.21 -5.96
C ALA A 22 -6.69 -15.54 -6.06
N LYS A 23 -6.62 -14.24 -6.40
CA LYS A 23 -5.36 -13.50 -6.50
C LYS A 23 -5.13 -12.67 -5.25
N LYS A 24 -4.04 -12.94 -4.54
CA LYS A 24 -3.58 -12.10 -3.43
C LYS A 24 -3.26 -10.69 -3.94
N ARG A 25 -3.73 -9.69 -3.22
CA ARG A 25 -3.44 -8.28 -3.51
C ARG A 25 -2.04 -7.95 -2.97
N PRO A 26 -1.27 -7.07 -3.64
CA PRO A 26 0.03 -6.68 -3.13
C PRO A 26 -0.12 -5.87 -1.84
N VAL A 27 0.80 -6.07 -0.90
CA VAL A 27 0.95 -5.19 0.25
C VAL A 27 1.63 -3.91 -0.22
N ILE A 28 1.04 -2.76 0.11
CA ILE A 28 1.58 -1.45 -0.25
C ILE A 28 2.15 -0.82 1.02
N ILE A 29 3.47 -0.60 1.05
CA ILE A 29 4.18 0.04 2.15
C ILE A 29 4.46 1.50 1.76
N ASP A 30 3.84 2.42 2.50
CA ASP A 30 4.07 3.85 2.36
C ASP A 30 5.06 4.31 3.45
N VAL A 31 6.28 4.66 3.02
CA VAL A 31 7.37 5.04 3.93
C VAL A 31 7.45 6.53 4.26
N ARG A 32 6.37 7.25 3.95
CA ARG A 32 6.18 8.65 4.35
C ARG A 32 5.97 8.77 5.86
N ASP A 33 6.32 9.94 6.39
CA ASP A 33 6.17 10.30 7.79
C ASP A 33 4.89 11.14 7.96
N THR A 34 5.02 12.39 8.42
CA THR A 34 3.93 13.36 8.56
C THR A 34 3.16 13.60 7.27
N ASP A 35 3.79 13.45 6.09
CA ASP A 35 3.15 13.64 4.78
C ASP A 35 2.27 12.47 4.33
N TYR A 36 2.14 11.40 5.14
CA TYR A 36 1.09 10.38 5.01
C TYR A 36 -0.29 10.92 5.42
N VAL A 37 -0.33 11.80 6.43
CA VAL A 37 -1.55 12.41 6.97
C VAL A 37 -2.01 13.54 6.03
N GLY A 38 -2.72 13.13 4.98
CA GLY A 38 -3.14 14.04 3.90
C GLY A 38 -3.55 13.31 2.63
N GLY A 39 -3.81 12.01 2.73
CA GLY A 39 -4.12 11.12 1.63
C GLY A 39 -2.99 10.13 1.38
N HIS A 40 -3.39 8.88 1.20
CA HIS A 40 -2.53 7.73 0.93
C HIS A 40 -3.26 6.78 0.00
N ILE A 41 -2.53 5.84 -0.59
CA ILE A 41 -3.14 4.79 -1.40
C ILE A 41 -4.00 3.92 -0.47
N ARG A 42 -5.26 3.67 -0.84
CA ARG A 42 -6.18 2.84 -0.04
C ARG A 42 -5.52 1.48 0.21
N SER A 43 -5.68 0.98 1.44
CA SER A 43 -5.04 -0.24 1.97
C SER A 43 -3.51 -0.22 2.02
N ALA A 44 -2.86 0.94 1.91
CA ALA A 44 -1.44 1.06 2.20
C ALA A 44 -1.18 1.07 3.71
N VAL A 45 -0.21 0.28 4.14
CA VAL A 45 0.33 0.28 5.50
C VAL A 45 1.37 1.38 5.60
N ASN A 46 1.24 2.26 6.58
CA ASN A 46 2.23 3.31 6.82
C ASN A 46 3.33 2.78 7.73
N ILE A 47 4.54 2.67 7.19
CA ILE A 47 5.74 2.28 7.93
C ILE A 47 6.82 3.30 7.59
N PRO A 48 6.97 4.38 8.38
CA PRO A 48 7.92 5.44 8.11
C PRO A 48 9.35 4.94 7.90
N GLU A 49 10.16 5.69 7.16
CA GLU A 49 11.52 5.27 6.81
C GLU A 49 12.42 4.97 8.02
N ASP A 50 12.17 5.60 9.17
CA ASP A 50 12.92 5.38 10.41
C ASP A 50 12.88 3.92 10.88
N ASN A 51 11.80 3.19 10.58
CA ASN A 51 11.66 1.75 10.87
C ASN A 51 12.53 0.86 9.97
N PHE A 52 13.27 1.43 9.02
CA PHE A 52 14.18 0.69 8.13
C PHE A 52 15.66 0.92 8.45
N MET A 53 15.99 1.61 9.54
CA MET A 53 17.37 1.90 9.90
C MET A 53 18.05 0.70 10.56
N ASP A 54 17.39 0.10 11.55
CA ASP A 54 17.91 -1.01 12.34
C ASP A 54 17.64 -2.39 11.73
N ASP A 55 18.57 -3.33 11.89
CA ASP A 55 18.46 -4.69 11.33
C ASP A 55 17.30 -5.48 11.94
N ASP A 56 17.15 -5.43 13.27
CA ASP A 56 16.12 -6.19 13.99
C ASP A 56 14.70 -5.76 13.60
N ASP A 57 14.48 -4.46 13.39
CA ASP A 57 13.20 -3.92 12.95
C ASP A 57 12.87 -4.37 11.53
N VAL A 58 13.84 -4.28 10.61
CA VAL A 58 13.64 -4.73 9.23
C VAL A 58 13.42 -6.25 9.18
N ASP A 59 14.10 -7.01 10.02
CA ASP A 59 13.91 -8.47 10.11
C ASP A 59 12.51 -8.83 10.60
N ALA A 60 11.97 -8.08 11.57
CA ALA A 60 10.60 -8.24 12.03
C ALA A 60 9.61 -7.96 10.89
N LEU A 61 9.83 -6.89 10.12
CA LEU A 61 9.00 -6.58 8.94
C LEU A 61 9.10 -7.67 7.86
N VAL A 62 10.29 -8.22 7.63
CA VAL A 62 10.48 -9.35 6.70
C VAL A 62 9.69 -10.56 7.19
N ALA A 63 9.74 -10.87 8.49
CA ALA A 63 9.00 -11.98 9.07
C ALA A 63 7.48 -11.79 8.98
N GLU A 64 7.00 -10.56 9.12
CA GLU A 64 5.58 -10.19 8.98
C GLU A 64 5.08 -10.38 7.55
N TYR A 65 5.84 -9.93 6.54
CA TYR A 65 5.42 -9.96 5.13
C TYR A 65 5.98 -11.12 4.31
N LYS A 66 6.58 -12.14 4.94
CA LYS A 66 7.21 -13.27 4.24
C LYS A 66 6.25 -14.11 3.39
N ASP A 67 4.97 -14.20 3.79
CA ASP A 67 3.96 -15.04 3.15
C ASP A 67 3.16 -14.31 2.05
N GLU A 68 3.54 -13.05 1.79
CA GLU A 68 2.96 -12.23 0.74
C GLU A 68 3.58 -12.55 -0.63
N ASP A 69 2.81 -12.36 -1.69
CA ASP A 69 3.33 -12.58 -3.05
C ASP A 69 4.15 -11.38 -3.53
N THR A 70 3.76 -10.17 -3.14
CA THR A 70 4.37 -8.92 -3.62
C THR A 70 4.22 -7.81 -2.58
N VAL A 71 5.34 -7.15 -2.28
CA VAL A 71 5.41 -5.98 -1.42
C VAL A 71 5.87 -4.79 -2.27
N VAL A 72 5.05 -3.73 -2.30
CA VAL A 72 5.29 -2.51 -3.09
C VAL A 72 5.61 -1.36 -2.16
N PHE A 73 6.84 -0.85 -2.26
CA PHE A 73 7.29 0.32 -1.51
C PHE A 73 7.05 1.61 -2.28
N HIS A 74 6.70 2.68 -1.57
CA HIS A 74 6.69 4.03 -2.13
C HIS A 74 6.91 5.10 -1.07
N CYS A 75 7.23 6.31 -1.52
CA CYS A 75 7.12 7.52 -0.70
C CYS A 75 6.34 8.59 -1.45
N MET A 76 6.68 9.89 -1.29
CA MET A 76 6.04 10.97 -2.05
C MET A 76 6.33 10.86 -3.56
N MET A 77 7.61 10.76 -3.95
CA MET A 77 8.04 10.70 -5.36
C MET A 77 8.78 9.40 -5.72
N SER A 78 9.07 8.56 -4.72
CA SER A 78 9.90 7.35 -4.85
C SER A 78 11.29 7.59 -5.47
N GLN A 79 11.96 8.69 -5.09
CA GLN A 79 13.32 9.00 -5.56
C GLN A 79 14.40 8.64 -4.53
N VAL A 80 14.10 8.77 -3.23
CA VAL A 80 15.06 8.53 -2.13
C VAL A 80 14.48 7.52 -1.13
N ARG A 81 13.56 7.96 -0.26
CA ARG A 81 13.02 7.16 0.86
C ARG A 81 12.48 5.79 0.43
N GLY A 82 11.56 5.77 -0.55
CA GLY A 82 10.96 4.53 -1.08
C GLY A 82 12.01 3.54 -1.63
N PRO A 83 12.87 3.94 -2.58
CA PRO A 83 13.95 3.07 -3.06
C PRO A 83 14.93 2.60 -1.99
N SER A 84 15.28 3.46 -1.02
CA SER A 84 16.18 3.10 0.08
C SER A 84 15.58 2.02 0.97
N CYS A 85 14.34 2.21 1.43
CA CYS A 85 13.63 1.23 2.27
C CYS A 85 13.41 -0.10 1.52
N ALA A 86 13.05 -0.06 0.24
CA ALA A 86 12.88 -1.26 -0.57
C ALA A 86 14.17 -2.07 -0.73
N LYS A 87 15.31 -1.38 -0.96
CA LYS A 87 16.63 -2.03 -1.04
C LYS A 87 17.02 -2.64 0.28
N ARG A 88 16.78 -1.92 1.38
CA ARG A 88 17.07 -2.38 2.74
C ARG A 88 16.26 -3.62 3.11
N PHE A 89 14.95 -3.58 2.88
CA PHE A 89 14.05 -4.71 3.10
C PHE A 89 14.48 -5.92 2.27
N LYS A 90 14.75 -5.73 0.96
CA LYS A 90 15.23 -6.81 0.09
C LYS A 90 16.57 -7.38 0.58
N ALA A 91 17.48 -6.53 1.05
CA ALA A 91 18.77 -6.96 1.59
C ALA A 91 18.63 -7.91 2.77
N ARG A 92 17.77 -7.55 3.72
CA ARG A 92 17.47 -8.38 4.90
C ARG A 92 16.66 -9.62 4.56
N MET A 93 15.69 -9.50 3.66
CA MET A 93 14.89 -10.62 3.18
C MET A 93 15.74 -11.75 2.62
N GLU A 94 16.82 -11.46 1.89
CA GLU A 94 17.70 -12.52 1.38
C GLU A 94 18.45 -13.28 2.49
N ILE A 95 18.72 -12.62 3.62
CA ILE A 95 19.41 -13.20 4.78
C ILE A 95 18.42 -13.96 5.67
N VAL A 96 17.35 -13.31 6.11
CA VAL A 96 16.35 -13.86 7.04
C VAL A 96 15.60 -15.03 6.43
N LEU A 97 15.31 -14.96 5.13
CA LEU A 97 14.61 -16.02 4.40
C LEU A 97 15.58 -16.87 3.58
N GLU A 98 16.84 -16.98 3.99
CA GLU A 98 17.79 -17.88 3.32
C GLU A 98 17.26 -19.33 3.35
N GLY A 99 17.21 -19.97 2.18
CA GLY A 99 16.66 -21.32 2.03
C GLY A 99 15.13 -21.43 2.09
N ALA A 100 14.39 -20.33 2.27
CA ALA A 100 12.94 -20.36 2.23
C ALA A 100 12.42 -20.73 0.83
N ALA A 101 11.36 -21.55 0.78
CA ALA A 101 10.74 -21.96 -0.48
C ALA A 101 10.01 -20.81 -1.19
N HIS A 102 9.56 -19.82 -0.43
CA HIS A 102 8.85 -18.65 -0.92
C HIS A 102 9.51 -17.36 -0.39
N LYS A 103 9.59 -16.35 -1.26
CA LYS A 103 10.03 -14.99 -0.90
C LYS A 103 9.17 -13.98 -1.65
N PRO A 104 8.66 -12.91 -1.00
CA PRO A 104 7.85 -11.91 -1.66
C PRO A 104 8.66 -11.16 -2.73
N ARG A 105 7.98 -10.76 -3.81
CA ARG A 105 8.58 -9.84 -4.79
C ARG A 105 8.60 -8.44 -4.22
N VAL A 106 9.79 -7.83 -4.15
CA VAL A 106 9.95 -6.43 -3.71
C VAL A 106 9.94 -5.49 -4.92
N LEU A 107 8.96 -4.59 -4.96
CA LEU A 107 8.77 -3.60 -6.02
C LEU A 107 8.77 -2.17 -5.48
N ILE A 108 9.07 -1.20 -6.33
CA ILE A 108 8.98 0.23 -6.03
C ILE A 108 7.92 0.88 -6.93
N LEU A 109 6.98 1.63 -6.36
CA LEU A 109 6.00 2.39 -7.15
C LEU A 109 6.66 3.58 -7.84
N HIS A 110 6.69 3.55 -9.17
CA HIS A 110 7.34 4.56 -9.97
C HIS A 110 6.64 5.92 -9.86
N GLY A 111 7.39 6.96 -9.44
CA GLY A 111 6.88 8.32 -9.24
C GLY A 111 6.09 8.51 -7.94
N GLY A 112 6.04 7.50 -7.07
CA GLY A 112 5.46 7.57 -5.74
C GLY A 112 3.97 7.94 -5.71
N TYR A 113 3.55 8.43 -4.54
CA TYR A 113 2.19 8.86 -4.29
C TYR A 113 1.75 10.01 -5.21
N GLU A 114 2.64 10.96 -5.50
CA GLU A 114 2.34 12.10 -6.38
C GLU A 114 1.87 11.64 -7.76
N ARG A 115 2.65 10.76 -8.40
CA ARG A 115 2.27 10.25 -9.72
C ARG A 115 1.05 9.35 -9.65
N PHE A 116 0.94 8.51 -8.63
CA PHE A 116 -0.22 7.63 -8.47
C PHE A 116 -1.55 8.39 -8.35
N GLY A 117 -1.56 9.49 -7.60
CA GLY A 117 -2.73 10.34 -7.42
C GLY A 117 -3.25 10.95 -8.74
N THR A 118 -2.38 11.16 -9.73
CA THR A 118 -2.79 11.64 -11.06
C THR A 118 -3.45 10.55 -11.91
N VAL A 119 -3.17 9.28 -11.64
CA VAL A 119 -3.67 8.13 -12.41
C VAL A 119 -4.98 7.59 -11.82
N SER A 120 -5.13 7.56 -10.50
CA SER A 120 -6.37 7.09 -9.88
C SER A 120 -6.69 7.75 -8.54
N ILE A 121 -7.64 8.68 -8.55
CA ILE A 121 -8.18 9.29 -7.33
C ILE A 121 -9.06 8.33 -6.51
N VAL A 122 -9.62 7.29 -7.15
CA VAL A 122 -10.55 6.34 -6.49
C VAL A 122 -9.82 5.49 -5.44
N PHE A 123 -8.54 5.21 -5.65
CA PHE A 123 -7.69 4.48 -4.73
C PHE A 123 -6.90 5.39 -3.80
N VAL A 124 -7.26 6.67 -3.66
CA VAL A 124 -6.66 7.58 -2.70
C VAL A 124 -7.64 7.82 -1.54
N SER A 125 -7.16 7.67 -0.31
CA SER A 125 -7.91 8.02 0.90
C SER A 125 -8.16 9.53 0.94
N PRO A 126 -9.37 10.01 1.30
CA PRO A 126 -9.68 11.43 1.32
C PRO A 126 -8.70 12.23 2.18
N ARG A 127 -8.30 13.42 1.71
CA ARG A 127 -7.61 14.41 2.56
C ARG A 127 -8.49 14.71 3.77
N LEU A 128 -8.02 14.38 4.98
CA LEU A 128 -8.70 14.73 6.24
C LEU A 128 -8.75 16.25 6.49
N THR A 129 -8.20 17.11 5.62
CA THR A 129 -8.39 18.56 5.68
C THR A 129 -9.74 18.96 5.09
N ALA A 130 -10.84 18.49 5.70
CA ALA A 130 -12.18 18.96 5.41
C ALA A 130 -12.50 20.21 6.25
N THR A 131 -11.81 21.32 5.99
CA THR A 131 -12.39 22.65 6.24
C THR A 131 -12.95 23.14 4.92
N LEU A 132 -14.11 22.60 4.53
CA LEU A 132 -14.86 23.13 3.40
C LEU A 132 -16.35 23.10 3.73
N LEU A 133 -16.79 24.20 4.36
CA LEU A 133 -18.11 24.78 4.10
C LEU A 133 -18.23 24.99 2.57
N MET A 134 -18.67 23.96 1.85
CA MET A 134 -19.10 24.11 0.48
C MET A 134 -20.55 23.68 0.33
N SER A 135 -21.33 24.67 -0.09
CA SER A 135 -22.75 24.67 -0.38
C SER A 135 -23.26 23.40 -1.07
N TRP A 136 -24.32 22.84 -0.50
CA TRP A 136 -24.97 21.55 -0.75
C TRP A 136 -25.55 21.30 -2.16
N LYS A 137 -25.28 22.14 -3.16
CA LYS A 137 -25.95 22.01 -4.48
C LYS A 137 -25.27 21.08 -5.48
N HIS A 138 -24.02 20.65 -5.24
CA HIS A 138 -23.29 19.75 -6.15
C HIS A 138 -23.02 18.33 -5.59
N ALA A 139 -23.32 18.07 -4.32
CA ALA A 139 -23.01 16.79 -3.67
C ALA A 139 -23.86 15.60 -4.17
N ALA A 140 -25.04 15.85 -4.72
CA ALA A 140 -25.98 14.78 -5.10
C ALA A 140 -25.47 13.91 -6.26
N LYS A 141 -24.64 14.44 -7.17
CA LYS A 141 -24.05 13.66 -8.28
C LYS A 141 -22.85 12.81 -7.84
N TYR A 142 -22.13 13.26 -6.80
CA TYR A 142 -20.97 12.57 -6.24
C TYR A 142 -21.36 11.41 -5.30
N TYR A 143 -22.46 11.55 -4.56
CA TYR A 143 -22.86 10.54 -3.55
C TYR A 143 -23.59 9.32 -4.13
N LEU A 144 -24.21 9.43 -5.31
CA LEU A 144 -25.04 8.34 -5.84
C LEU A 144 -24.22 7.22 -6.51
N HIS A 145 -23.02 7.52 -7.04
CA HIS A 145 -22.16 6.52 -7.70
C HIS A 145 -21.27 5.74 -6.71
N VAL A 146 -21.05 6.26 -5.50
CA VAL A 146 -20.21 5.61 -4.48
C VAL A 146 -20.99 4.61 -3.62
N ARG A 147 -22.33 4.72 -3.59
CA ARG A 147 -23.16 3.96 -2.64
C ARG A 147 -23.42 2.50 -3.05
N VAL A 148 -23.22 2.11 -4.30
CA VAL A 148 -23.35 0.70 -4.74
C VAL A 148 -22.03 -0.06 -4.58
N PHE A 149 -20.88 0.59 -4.75
CA PHE A 149 -19.59 -0.10 -4.70
C PHE A 149 -19.02 -0.26 -3.27
N CYS A 150 -19.35 0.66 -2.35
CA CYS A 150 -18.80 0.63 -1.00
C CYS A 150 -19.42 -0.45 -0.09
N HIS A 151 -20.68 -0.84 -0.32
CA HIS A 151 -21.37 -1.82 0.53
C HIS A 151 -20.94 -3.28 0.30
N GLN A 152 -20.33 -3.61 -0.85
CA GLN A 152 -19.87 -4.97 -1.14
C GLN A 152 -18.47 -5.28 -0.60
N MET A 153 -17.63 -4.27 -0.34
CA MET A 153 -16.24 -4.46 0.09
C MET A 153 -16.06 -4.58 1.61
N TYR A 154 -16.92 -3.94 2.41
CA TYR A 154 -16.79 -3.94 3.88
C TYR A 154 -17.50 -5.09 4.61
N LYS A 155 -18.09 -6.06 3.88
CA LYS A 155 -18.77 -7.21 4.51
C LYS A 155 -17.89 -8.44 4.76
N ASN A 156 -16.63 -8.45 4.32
CA ASN A 156 -15.78 -9.63 4.44
C ASN A 156 -14.75 -9.55 5.60
N GLU A 157 -14.85 -8.54 6.46
CA GLU A 157 -13.91 -8.34 7.59
C GLU A 157 -14.59 -8.49 8.97
N SER A 158 -15.87 -8.88 9.02
CA SER A 158 -16.61 -9.07 10.29
C SER A 158 -16.92 -10.52 10.66
N ASP A 159 -16.57 -11.52 9.84
CA ASP A 159 -16.98 -12.92 10.06
C ASP A 159 -15.81 -13.86 10.46
N LEU A 160 -14.71 -13.36 11.05
CA LEU A 160 -13.61 -14.22 11.55
C LEU A 160 -13.21 -13.98 13.01
N ILE A 161 -14.11 -13.41 13.82
CA ILE A 161 -13.94 -13.37 15.28
C ILE A 161 -15.18 -13.99 15.93
N GLU A 162 -15.31 -15.32 15.83
CA GLU A 162 -15.99 -16.19 16.79
C GLU A 162 -15.89 -17.65 16.32
N MET A 163 -14.80 -18.33 16.68
CA MET A 163 -14.76 -19.78 16.84
C MET A 163 -13.42 -20.15 17.49
N ASP A 164 -13.36 -20.02 18.81
CA ASP A 164 -12.60 -20.87 19.74
C ASP A 164 -12.78 -20.32 21.16
N ALA A 165 -13.92 -20.68 21.77
CA ALA A 165 -14.19 -20.69 23.20
C ALA A 165 -15.27 -21.74 23.50
#